data_AF-A0A9N9IK42-F1
#
_entry.id   AF-A0A9N9IK42-F1
#
_cell.length_a   1.000
_cell.length_b   1.000
_cell.length_c   1.000
_cell.angle_alpha   90.00
_cell.angle_beta   90.00
_cell.angle_gamma   90.00
#
_symmetry.space_group_name_H-M   'P 1'
#
loop_
_entity.id
_entity.type
_entity.pdbx_description
1 polymer ?
#
loop_
_entity_poly.entity_id
_entity_poly.type
_entity_poly.pdbx_seq_one_letter_code
_entity_poly.pdbx_strand_id
1 'polypeptide(L)'
;MSGTQRNSYPDEYDPLLNSRVCFHFIVLINDVMPRHARKRSELNYENPKTLQIQKRRLPYDQESEYNAQRICNILRILAIILVICTFLVLHKSKGSEGYIIYNANIYTADEQYPKIESFVVLDGKFVDIGTKFDLMKKWTNVQYIDLQGRTVVPGLIDAHAHLMQLGDMMNSVDLSGTKSIDEVRERIRAYISMHRDKNEWITGWGWDQTQWSSKLFPTFKDLDSDPELAQYPIALTRIDGHALWVNERILNILRKDKIPDKVDGGEIGKEKGTNQLTGIFIDNAMELVFEKKPLITEEQSLMRIRTAISRMNFHGLTGIHDAGVTPDTLDLYKKIIKTDPEEFNIRNYAMIDCQRNSYCGEKVERIERLGEGRLTVRSVKLFMDGALGSWGA
;
A
#
# COMPACT_ATOMS: atom_id res chain seq x y z
N MET A 1 28.65 -25.43 -24.05
CA MET A 1 29.47 -24.43 -23.34
C MET A 1 28.90 -23.05 -23.62
N SER A 2 28.97 -22.18 -22.61
CA SER A 2 28.41 -20.82 -22.47
C SER A 2 26.89 -20.73 -22.36
N GLY A 3 26.41 -20.94 -21.12
CA GLY A 3 25.11 -20.47 -20.67
C GLY A 3 25.18 -18.99 -20.30
N THR A 4 24.11 -18.26 -20.62
CA THR A 4 23.85 -16.91 -20.13
C THR A 4 22.82 -17.01 -19.01
N GLN A 5 23.30 -16.97 -17.77
CA GLN A 5 22.48 -16.75 -16.59
C GLN A 5 21.90 -15.34 -16.68
N ARG A 6 20.57 -15.21 -16.63
CA ARG A 6 19.92 -13.94 -16.31
C ARG A 6 20.03 -13.74 -14.81
N ASN A 7 20.73 -12.69 -14.40
CA ASN A 7 20.81 -12.27 -13.01
C ASN A 7 19.41 -11.94 -12.48
N SER A 8 18.99 -12.70 -11.47
CA SER A 8 17.95 -12.32 -10.53
C SER A 8 18.42 -11.13 -9.71
N TYR A 9 17.65 -10.04 -9.71
CA TYR A 9 17.87 -8.90 -8.83
C TYR A 9 17.53 -9.28 -7.38
N PRO A 10 18.33 -8.90 -6.37
CA PRO A 10 17.96 -9.08 -4.98
C PRO A 10 17.02 -7.97 -4.51
N ASP A 11 15.85 -8.37 -4.00
CA ASP A 11 14.87 -7.54 -3.29
C ASP A 11 15.39 -7.20 -1.87
N GLU A 12 16.27 -6.20 -1.75
CA GLU A 12 16.51 -5.54 -0.46
C GLU A 12 15.93 -4.11 -0.50
N TYR A 13 14.70 -3.98 0.01
CA TYR A 13 13.98 -2.72 0.16
C TYR A 13 14.14 -2.17 1.58
N ASP A 14 14.69 -0.96 1.72
CA ASP A 14 14.73 -0.19 2.98
C ASP A 14 13.59 0.85 2.99
N PRO A 15 12.51 0.65 3.76
CA PRO A 15 11.35 1.55 3.79
C PRO A 15 11.64 2.95 4.39
N LEU A 16 12.81 3.18 4.98
CA LEU A 16 13.12 4.43 5.67
C LEU A 16 13.83 5.47 4.78
N LEU A 17 14.32 5.11 3.60
CA LEU A 17 15.05 6.05 2.74
C LEU A 17 14.13 6.97 1.91
N ASN A 18 12.91 6.55 1.59
CA ASN A 18 11.98 7.32 0.75
C ASN A 18 10.98 8.20 1.54
N SER A 19 11.02 8.20 2.86
CA SER A 19 10.10 8.98 3.71
C SER A 19 10.48 10.45 3.91
N ARG A 20 11.55 10.93 3.25
CA ARG A 20 12.10 12.29 3.50
C ARG A 20 12.10 13.22 2.30
N VAL A 21 11.55 12.81 1.15
CA VAL A 21 11.45 13.66 -0.04
C VAL A 21 10.12 13.39 -0.73
N CYS A 22 9.04 13.96 -0.19
CA CYS A 22 7.73 13.98 -0.85
C CYS A 22 7.72 15.05 -1.95
N PHE A 23 8.15 14.70 -3.17
CA PHE A 23 7.84 15.48 -4.37
C PHE A 23 7.04 14.63 -5.36
N HIS A 24 6.04 15.26 -5.99
CA HIS A 24 5.28 14.68 -7.12
C HIS A 24 6.09 14.69 -8.43
N PHE A 25 7.38 14.32 -8.38
CA PHE A 25 8.23 14.18 -9.56
C PHE A 25 9.03 12.88 -9.50
N ILE A 26 9.15 12.23 -10.66
CA ILE A 26 10.07 11.12 -10.86
C ILE A 26 11.48 11.69 -10.97
N VAL A 27 12.31 11.48 -9.95
CA VAL A 27 13.77 11.56 -10.10
C VAL A 27 14.31 10.14 -9.89
N LEU A 28 14.82 9.53 -10.97
CA LEU A 28 15.54 8.25 -10.86
C LEU A 28 16.85 8.50 -10.09
N ILE A 29 16.91 8.06 -8.83
CA ILE A 29 18.09 8.14 -7.96
C ILE A 29 18.42 6.74 -7.44
N ASN A 30 19.60 6.22 -7.79
CA ASN A 30 20.27 5.12 -7.11
C ASN A 30 21.41 5.69 -6.24
N ASP A 31 21.40 5.28 -4.97
CA ASP A 31 22.45 5.27 -3.92
C ASP A 31 23.30 6.52 -3.61
N VAL A 32 23.52 6.74 -2.29
CA VAL A 32 24.79 7.10 -1.61
C VAL A 32 24.56 7.34 -0.09
N MET A 33 25.23 6.51 0.75
CA MET A 33 25.80 6.78 2.12
C MET A 33 24.98 6.49 3.42
N PRO A 34 25.60 6.37 4.63
CA PRO A 34 25.97 5.08 5.24
C PRO A 34 25.38 4.81 6.65
N ARG A 35 25.42 3.54 7.08
CA ARG A 35 24.85 3.02 8.34
C ARG A 35 25.69 3.39 9.58
N HIS A 36 25.02 3.80 10.67
CA HIS A 36 25.56 3.71 12.03
C HIS A 36 24.63 2.89 12.94
N ALA A 37 25.19 1.79 13.44
CA ALA A 37 24.58 0.87 14.39
C ALA A 37 24.54 1.45 15.82
N ARG A 38 23.47 1.17 16.56
CA ARG A 38 23.47 1.23 18.05
C ARG A 38 23.05 -0.11 18.63
N LYS A 39 23.97 -0.70 19.40
CA LYS A 39 23.77 -1.88 20.24
C LYS A 39 22.78 -1.58 21.37
N ARG A 40 21.82 -2.49 21.59
CA ARG A 40 21.10 -2.65 22.86
C ARG A 40 22.03 -3.36 23.84
N SER A 41 22.09 -2.87 25.08
CA SER A 41 22.58 -3.64 26.22
C SER A 41 21.43 -3.78 27.22
N GLU A 42 21.01 -5.02 27.42
CA GLU A 42 20.14 -5.46 28.50
C GLU A 42 20.86 -5.27 29.84
N LEU A 43 20.15 -4.75 30.84
CA LEU A 43 20.63 -4.72 32.22
C LEU A 43 19.67 -5.54 33.08
N ASN A 44 20.25 -6.59 33.65
CA ASN A 44 19.62 -7.55 34.55
C ASN A 44 19.11 -6.89 35.83
N TYR A 45 17.92 -7.32 36.25
CA TYR A 45 17.35 -7.06 37.56
C TYR A 45 18.12 -7.84 38.63
N GLU A 46 18.75 -7.13 39.55
CA GLU A 46 19.14 -7.68 40.86
C GLU A 46 18.35 -6.98 41.99
N ASN A 47 17.91 -7.82 42.91
CA ASN A 47 16.98 -7.54 43.99
C ASN A 47 17.75 -7.18 45.28
N PRO A 48 17.55 -6.01 45.92
CA PRO A 48 18.08 -5.77 47.25
C PRO A 48 16.99 -5.86 48.32
N LYS A 49 17.15 -6.91 49.12
CA LYS A 49 16.86 -7.08 50.56
C LYS A 49 16.19 -5.89 51.27
N THR A 50 15.03 -6.20 51.85
CA THR A 50 14.33 -5.44 52.90
C THR A 50 15.26 -5.03 54.05
N LEU A 51 15.44 -3.73 54.22
CA LEU A 51 15.99 -3.09 55.43
C LEU A 51 14.85 -2.34 56.13
N GLN A 52 14.41 -2.87 57.27
CA GLN A 52 13.52 -2.13 58.18
C GLN A 52 14.33 -1.01 58.85
N ILE A 53 14.05 0.24 58.47
CA ILE A 53 14.59 1.43 59.13
C ILE A 53 13.58 1.89 60.18
N GLN A 54 13.99 1.81 61.46
CA GLN A 54 13.27 2.45 62.57
C GLN A 54 13.22 3.97 62.36
N LYS A 55 12.01 4.53 62.30
CA LYS A 55 11.78 5.98 62.26
C LYS A 55 12.16 6.60 63.61
N ARG A 56 13.32 7.25 63.69
CA ARG A 56 13.56 8.32 64.69
C ARG A 56 12.92 9.61 64.17
N ARG A 57 11.95 10.16 64.90
CA ARG A 57 11.42 11.51 64.63
C ARG A 57 12.46 12.53 65.11
N LEU A 58 13.05 13.27 64.19
CA LEU A 58 13.79 14.50 64.48
C LEU A 58 12.77 15.65 64.71
N PRO A 59 13.12 16.66 65.52
CA PRO A 59 12.25 17.81 65.78
C PRO A 59 11.96 18.58 64.49
N TYR A 60 10.71 19.04 64.38
CA TYR A 60 10.15 19.77 63.24
C TYR A 60 10.69 21.21 63.23
N ASP A 61 11.55 21.53 62.26
CA ASP A 61 12.12 22.86 62.05
C ASP A 61 11.34 23.59 60.94
N GLN A 62 10.52 24.56 61.33
CA GLN A 62 9.65 25.34 60.44
C GLN A 62 10.43 26.15 59.38
N GLU A 63 11.67 26.56 59.68
CA GLU A 63 12.49 27.34 58.76
C GLU A 63 13.05 26.44 57.64
N SER A 64 13.39 25.20 57.98
CA SER A 64 13.79 24.17 57.01
C SER A 64 12.66 23.80 56.05
N GLU A 65 11.42 23.73 56.54
CA GLU A 65 10.25 23.37 55.72
C GLU A 65 9.83 24.54 54.81
N TYR A 66 9.90 25.78 55.29
CA TYR A 66 9.68 26.97 54.46
C TYR A 66 10.71 27.09 53.32
N ASN A 67 11.98 26.83 53.61
CA ASN A 67 13.04 26.82 52.60
C ASN A 67 12.88 25.64 51.61
N ALA A 68 12.48 24.46 52.09
CA ALA A 68 12.16 23.32 51.23
C ALA A 68 10.98 23.63 50.29
N GLN A 69 9.94 24.31 50.78
CA GLN A 69 8.79 24.73 49.98
C GLN A 69 9.19 25.74 48.89
N ARG A 70 10.06 26.71 49.21
CA ARG A 70 10.59 27.67 48.23
C ARG A 70 11.44 26.98 47.17
N ILE A 71 12.29 26.04 47.55
CA ILE A 71 13.11 25.25 46.61
C ILE A 71 12.20 24.41 45.70
N CYS A 72 11.19 23.73 46.24
CA CYS A 72 10.20 23.00 45.45
C CYS A 72 9.44 23.89 44.46
N ASN A 73 9.06 25.10 44.86
CA ASN A 73 8.38 26.04 43.96
C ASN A 73 9.31 26.56 42.86
N ILE A 74 10.58 26.86 43.17
CA ILE A 74 11.58 27.25 42.17
C ILE A 74 11.83 26.10 41.18
N LEU A 75 11.96 24.86 41.67
CA LEU A 75 12.15 23.68 40.81
C LEU A 75 10.92 23.42 39.92
N ARG A 76 9.70 23.64 40.41
CA ARG A 76 8.48 23.56 39.60
C ARG A 76 8.45 24.62 38.50
N ILE A 77 8.81 25.86 38.81
CA ILE A 77 8.87 26.94 37.83
C ILE A 77 9.94 26.64 36.77
N LEU A 78 11.12 26.18 37.19
CA LEU A 78 12.20 25.78 36.26
C LEU A 78 11.78 24.59 35.38
N ALA A 79 11.05 23.62 35.92
CA ALA A 79 10.51 22.50 35.12
C ALA A 79 9.47 22.99 34.10
N ILE A 80 8.58 23.92 34.48
CA ILE A 80 7.60 24.53 33.55
C ILE A 80 8.31 25.31 32.45
N ILE A 81 9.32 26.13 32.80
CA ILE A 81 10.13 26.86 31.82
C ILE A 81 10.86 25.89 30.89
N LEU A 82 11.43 24.80 31.41
CA LEU A 82 12.10 23.78 30.61
C LEU A 82 11.13 23.11 29.63
N VAL A 83 9.89 22.80 30.06
CA VAL A 83 8.83 22.23 29.21
C VAL A 83 8.39 23.24 28.15
N ILE A 84 8.22 24.52 28.49
CA ILE A 84 7.88 25.57 27.52
C ILE A 84 9.01 25.76 26.52
N CYS A 85 10.27 25.78 26.97
CA CYS A 85 11.43 25.89 26.09
C CYS A 85 11.59 24.68 25.17
N THR A 86 11.38 23.45 25.67
CA THR A 86 11.38 22.25 24.80
C THR A 86 10.20 22.27 23.85
N PHE A 87 9.01 22.72 24.29
CA PHE A 87 7.86 22.91 23.41
C PHE A 87 8.17 23.91 22.29
N LEU A 88 8.77 25.07 22.60
CA LEU A 88 9.15 26.09 21.62
C LEU A 88 10.29 25.66 20.68
N VAL A 89 11.25 24.86 21.15
CA VAL A 89 12.32 24.29 20.30
C VAL A 89 11.77 23.20 19.38
N LEU A 90 10.79 22.40 19.84
CA LEU A 90 10.07 21.41 19.03
C LEU A 90 9.03 22.05 18.11
N HIS A 91 8.47 23.21 18.49
CA HIS A 91 7.62 24.08 17.67
C HIS A 91 8.40 25.11 16.87
N LYS A 92 9.72 24.90 16.67
CA LYS A 92 10.40 25.58 15.58
C LYS A 92 9.63 25.19 14.33
N SER A 93 8.82 26.12 13.82
CA SER A 93 8.01 25.93 12.63
C SER A 93 8.90 25.22 11.62
N LYS A 94 8.46 24.07 11.09
CA LYS A 94 9.02 23.61 9.82
C LYS A 94 8.96 24.85 8.92
N GLY A 95 10.11 25.50 8.69
CA GLY A 95 10.16 26.61 7.76
C GLY A 95 9.61 26.07 6.44
N SER A 96 8.82 26.88 5.72
CA SER A 96 8.27 26.48 4.42
C SER A 96 9.33 25.73 3.62
N GLU A 97 9.09 24.47 3.29
CA GLU A 97 10.03 23.65 2.54
C GLU A 97 9.96 24.13 1.10
N GLY A 98 10.91 25.01 0.78
CA GLY A 98 11.00 25.64 -0.52
C GLY A 98 12.19 25.13 -1.32
N TYR A 99 12.01 25.01 -2.63
CA TYR A 99 13.02 24.47 -3.53
C TYR A 99 13.06 25.26 -4.85
N ILE A 100 14.26 25.61 -5.30
CA ILE A 100 14.53 25.91 -6.70
C ILE A 100 15.08 24.64 -7.35
N ILE A 101 14.36 24.14 -8.35
CA ILE A 101 14.82 23.06 -9.22
C ILE A 101 15.42 23.70 -10.47
N TYR A 102 16.66 23.34 -10.82
CA TYR A 102 17.35 23.94 -11.97
C TYR A 102 18.25 22.94 -12.70
N ASN A 103 18.76 23.38 -13.87
CA ASN A 103 19.62 22.58 -14.75
C ASN A 103 18.94 21.25 -15.13
N ALA A 104 17.73 21.33 -15.68
CA ALA A 104 16.95 20.19 -16.13
C ALA A 104 16.27 20.43 -17.48
N ASN A 105 15.88 19.33 -18.13
CA ASN A 105 14.97 19.32 -19.26
C ASN A 105 13.53 19.17 -18.75
N ILE A 106 12.80 20.27 -18.56
CA ILE A 106 11.52 20.26 -17.84
C ILE A 106 10.35 20.44 -18.81
N TYR A 107 9.45 19.47 -18.85
CA TYR A 107 8.19 19.52 -19.59
C TYR A 107 7.04 19.75 -18.62
N THR A 108 6.12 20.67 -18.97
CA THR A 108 5.06 21.12 -18.06
C THR A 108 3.67 20.59 -18.43
N ALA A 109 3.49 20.10 -19.67
CA ALA A 109 2.18 19.86 -20.28
C ALA A 109 1.27 21.11 -20.35
N ASP A 110 1.84 22.30 -20.20
CA ASP A 110 1.17 23.59 -20.40
C ASP A 110 1.50 24.11 -21.81
N GLU A 111 0.48 24.44 -22.61
CA GLU A 111 0.66 24.97 -23.96
C GLU A 111 1.40 26.32 -24.00
N GLN A 112 1.27 27.14 -22.94
CA GLN A 112 1.96 28.44 -22.86
C GLN A 112 3.43 28.27 -22.51
N TYR A 113 3.76 27.26 -21.70
CA TYR A 113 5.12 27.03 -21.20
C TYR A 113 5.57 25.57 -21.38
N PRO A 114 5.55 25.02 -22.61
CA PRO A 114 5.68 23.57 -22.84
C PRO A 114 7.03 23.02 -22.37
N LYS A 115 8.08 23.86 -22.37
CA LYS A 115 9.39 23.56 -21.84
C LYS A 115 9.95 24.73 -21.04
N ILE A 116 10.50 24.46 -19.85
CA ILE A 116 11.15 25.44 -18.97
C ILE A 116 12.52 24.93 -18.52
N GLU A 117 13.35 25.80 -17.96
CA GLU A 117 14.70 25.42 -17.47
C GLU A 117 14.80 25.32 -15.94
N SER A 118 13.93 25.99 -15.21
CA SER A 118 13.90 26.00 -13.74
C SER A 118 12.53 26.39 -13.21
N PHE A 119 12.19 25.92 -12.00
CA PHE A 119 10.95 26.27 -11.30
C PHE A 119 11.15 26.31 -9.78
N VAL A 120 10.19 26.95 -9.10
CA VAL A 120 10.15 27.06 -7.64
C VAL A 120 8.95 26.30 -7.10
N VAL A 121 9.21 25.46 -6.10
CA VAL A 121 8.19 24.80 -5.30
C VAL A 121 8.21 25.36 -3.89
N LEU A 122 7.06 25.76 -3.37
CA LEU A 122 6.87 26.07 -1.96
C LEU A 122 5.70 25.25 -1.43
N ASP A 123 5.91 24.53 -0.32
CA ASP A 123 4.87 23.75 0.35
C ASP A 123 4.07 22.86 -0.63
N GLY A 124 4.81 22.19 -1.52
CA GLY A 124 4.26 21.27 -2.53
C GLY A 124 3.56 21.93 -3.73
N LYS A 125 3.65 23.26 -3.89
CA LYS A 125 3.03 24.00 -5.00
C LYS A 125 4.06 24.69 -5.88
N PHE A 126 3.85 24.67 -7.19
CA PHE A 126 4.59 25.49 -8.14
C PHE A 126 4.20 26.95 -7.96
N VAL A 127 5.19 27.82 -7.72
CA VAL A 127 4.94 29.25 -7.46
C VAL A 127 5.69 30.17 -8.43
N ASP A 128 6.67 29.66 -9.17
CA ASP A 128 7.43 30.46 -10.13
C ASP A 128 8.15 29.58 -11.16
N ILE A 129 8.39 30.17 -12.33
CA ILE A 129 9.20 29.59 -13.42
C ILE A 129 10.10 30.70 -13.98
N GLY A 130 11.27 30.34 -14.51
CA GLY A 130 12.17 31.33 -15.08
C GLY A 130 13.59 30.82 -15.20
N THR A 131 14.53 31.76 -15.35
CA THR A 131 15.94 31.40 -15.39
C THR A 131 16.49 31.08 -14.02
N LYS A 132 17.52 30.23 -13.95
CA LYS A 132 18.23 29.96 -12.68
C LYS A 132 18.62 31.26 -11.96
N PHE A 133 19.18 32.21 -12.70
CA PHE A 133 19.68 33.47 -12.14
C PHE A 133 18.55 34.32 -11.55
N ASP A 134 17.45 34.48 -12.27
CA ASP A 134 16.32 35.30 -11.84
C ASP A 134 15.63 34.69 -10.61
N LEU A 135 15.46 33.35 -10.60
CA LEU A 135 14.86 32.64 -9.49
C LEU A 135 15.73 32.70 -8.23
N MET A 136 17.05 32.50 -8.35
CA MET A 136 17.99 32.61 -7.22
C MET A 136 18.05 34.02 -6.61
N LYS A 137 17.84 35.06 -7.43
CA LYS A 137 17.76 36.44 -6.95
C LYS A 137 16.47 36.71 -6.18
N LYS A 138 15.35 36.13 -6.61
CA LYS A 138 14.01 36.36 -6.04
C LYS A 138 13.74 35.49 -4.81
N TRP A 139 14.19 34.25 -4.82
CA TRP A 139 13.92 33.25 -3.78
C TRP A 139 15.21 32.88 -3.04
N THR A 140 15.48 33.60 -1.95
CA THR A 140 16.75 33.48 -1.20
C THR A 140 16.70 32.50 -0.02
N ASN A 141 15.50 32.17 0.45
CA ASN A 141 15.26 31.31 1.61
C ASN A 141 14.69 29.94 1.22
N VAL A 142 15.23 29.34 0.17
CA VAL A 142 14.83 28.02 -0.36
C VAL A 142 16.06 27.17 -0.62
N GLN A 143 15.88 25.85 -0.67
CA GLN A 143 16.94 24.92 -1.07
C GLN A 143 17.13 24.93 -2.58
N TYR A 144 18.34 24.62 -3.04
CA TYR A 144 18.66 24.56 -4.47
C TYR A 144 18.96 23.12 -4.87
N ILE A 145 18.23 22.60 -5.86
CA ILE A 145 18.40 21.23 -6.37
C ILE A 145 18.84 21.30 -7.83
N ASP A 146 20.09 20.89 -8.07
CA ASP A 146 20.66 20.72 -9.40
C ASP A 146 20.30 19.35 -9.96
N LEU A 147 19.56 19.30 -11.06
CA LEU A 147 19.15 18.05 -11.69
C LEU A 147 20.15 17.52 -12.74
N GLN A 148 21.24 18.23 -13.00
CA GLN A 148 22.35 17.77 -13.85
C GLN A 148 21.93 17.35 -15.26
N GLY A 149 21.01 18.11 -15.86
CA GLY A 149 20.45 17.86 -17.19
C GLY A 149 19.39 16.76 -17.25
N ARG A 150 19.01 16.15 -16.11
CA ARG A 150 17.92 15.15 -16.08
C ARG A 150 16.60 15.73 -16.55
N THR A 151 15.71 14.85 -17.00
CA THR A 151 14.38 15.23 -17.49
C THR A 151 13.37 15.23 -16.34
N VAL A 152 12.52 16.24 -16.32
CA VAL A 152 11.37 16.36 -15.43
C VAL A 152 10.11 16.37 -16.26
N VAL A 153 9.16 15.52 -15.89
CA VAL A 153 7.82 15.44 -16.47
C VAL A 153 6.78 15.50 -15.35
N PRO A 154 5.53 15.92 -15.64
CA PRO A 154 4.46 15.84 -14.66
C PRO A 154 4.30 14.39 -14.15
N GLY A 155 3.97 14.24 -12.87
CA GLY A 155 3.64 12.94 -12.30
C GLY A 155 2.53 12.26 -13.09
N LEU A 156 2.67 10.96 -13.34
CA LEU A 156 1.72 10.21 -14.16
C LEU A 156 0.42 9.98 -13.38
N ILE A 157 -0.69 9.90 -14.13
CA ILE A 157 -2.01 9.59 -13.58
C ILE A 157 -2.57 8.40 -14.34
N ASP A 158 -2.90 7.33 -13.61
CA ASP A 158 -3.63 6.21 -14.20
C ASP A 158 -5.12 6.56 -14.30
N ALA A 159 -5.67 6.52 -15.50
CA ALA A 159 -7.04 6.89 -15.78
C ALA A 159 -8.07 5.80 -15.44
N HIS A 160 -7.63 4.57 -15.14
CA HIS A 160 -8.50 3.49 -14.67
C HIS A 160 -7.71 2.35 -14.00
N ALA A 161 -7.76 2.27 -12.68
CA ALA A 161 -7.14 1.17 -11.94
C ALA A 161 -7.91 0.85 -10.64
N HIS A 162 -7.39 -0.09 -9.84
CA HIS A 162 -8.02 -0.58 -8.62
C HIS A 162 -6.99 -0.61 -7.48
N LEU A 163 -7.01 0.39 -6.59
CA LEU A 163 -5.94 0.59 -5.61
C LEU A 163 -5.88 -0.53 -4.56
N MET A 164 -7.03 -0.86 -3.96
CA MET A 164 -7.11 -1.93 -2.95
C MET A 164 -6.74 -3.29 -3.56
N GLN A 165 -7.22 -3.57 -4.77
CA GLN A 165 -6.93 -4.81 -5.48
C GLN A 165 -5.45 -4.93 -5.89
N LEU A 166 -4.78 -3.82 -6.25
CA LEU A 166 -3.32 -3.81 -6.43
C LEU A 166 -2.62 -4.22 -5.13
N GLY A 167 -3.08 -3.69 -4.00
CA GLY A 167 -2.59 -4.08 -2.67
C GLY A 167 -2.81 -5.56 -2.36
N ASP A 168 -3.99 -6.09 -2.66
CA ASP A 168 -4.31 -7.52 -2.54
C ASP A 168 -3.41 -8.38 -3.43
N MET A 169 -3.22 -7.99 -4.69
CA MET A 169 -2.39 -8.70 -5.65
C MET A 169 -0.94 -8.78 -5.18
N MET A 170 -0.39 -7.68 -4.66
CA MET A 170 0.98 -7.62 -4.12
C MET A 170 1.16 -8.45 -2.85
N ASN A 171 0.07 -8.84 -2.18
CA ASN A 171 0.06 -9.68 -0.99
C ASN A 171 -0.51 -11.08 -1.30
N SER A 172 -0.28 -11.55 -2.52
CA SER A 172 -0.71 -12.85 -3.04
C SER A 172 0.40 -13.48 -3.88
N VAL A 173 0.25 -14.76 -4.26
CA VAL A 173 1.20 -15.43 -5.15
C VAL A 173 1.14 -14.82 -6.56
N ASP A 174 2.24 -14.25 -7.04
CA ASP A 174 2.36 -13.83 -8.43
C ASP A 174 2.54 -15.05 -9.34
N LEU A 175 1.56 -15.33 -10.20
CA LEU A 175 1.53 -16.43 -11.16
C LEU A 175 1.77 -15.95 -12.60
N SER A 176 2.05 -14.66 -12.79
CA SER A 176 2.27 -14.04 -14.09
C SER A 176 3.44 -14.70 -14.81
N GLY A 177 3.21 -15.06 -16.07
CA GLY A 177 4.23 -15.64 -16.94
C GLY A 177 4.58 -17.10 -16.68
N THR A 178 3.89 -17.79 -15.76
CA THR A 178 4.03 -19.25 -15.58
C THR A 178 3.75 -19.99 -16.89
N LYS A 179 4.54 -21.03 -17.18
CA LYS A 179 4.47 -21.84 -18.42
C LYS A 179 3.89 -23.23 -18.21
N SER A 180 3.62 -23.61 -16.97
CA SER A 180 3.01 -24.89 -16.61
C SER A 180 2.35 -24.83 -15.25
N ILE A 181 1.50 -25.83 -14.97
CA ILE A 181 0.94 -26.11 -13.65
C ILE A 181 2.06 -26.36 -12.62
N ASP A 182 3.16 -27.00 -13.03
CA ASP A 182 4.30 -27.26 -12.14
C ASP A 182 4.95 -25.96 -11.65
N GLU A 183 5.10 -24.97 -12.53
CA GLU A 183 5.60 -23.66 -12.14
C GLU A 183 4.63 -22.92 -11.21
N VAL A 184 3.31 -23.07 -11.41
CA VAL A 184 2.31 -22.53 -10.47
C VAL A 184 2.50 -23.15 -9.08
N ARG A 185 2.62 -24.48 -9.01
CA ARG A 185 2.82 -25.19 -7.73
C ARG A 185 4.12 -24.77 -7.05
N GLU A 186 5.20 -24.60 -7.80
CA GLU A 186 6.48 -24.13 -7.26
C GLU A 186 6.37 -22.73 -6.64
N ARG A 187 5.69 -21.79 -7.31
CA ARG A 187 5.49 -20.44 -6.74
C ARG A 187 4.63 -20.46 -5.49
N ILE A 188 3.63 -21.34 -5.43
CA ILE A 188 2.82 -21.54 -4.23
C ILE A 188 3.66 -22.13 -3.09
N ARG A 189 4.50 -23.14 -3.34
CA ARG A 189 5.42 -23.69 -2.33
C ARG A 189 6.37 -22.63 -1.78
N ALA A 190 6.94 -21.80 -2.66
CA ALA A 190 7.77 -20.68 -2.25
C ALA A 190 7.01 -19.71 -1.33
N TYR A 191 5.77 -19.36 -1.68
CA TYR A 191 4.92 -18.52 -0.84
C TYR A 191 4.60 -19.15 0.53
N ILE A 192 4.25 -20.44 0.56
CA ILE A 192 4.02 -21.22 1.80
C ILE A 192 5.26 -21.24 2.69
N SER A 193 6.45 -21.38 2.11
CA SER A 193 7.69 -21.42 2.90
C SER A 193 7.94 -20.11 3.68
N MET A 194 7.42 -19.00 3.15
CA MET A 194 7.49 -17.66 3.76
C MET A 194 6.32 -17.37 4.70
N HIS A 195 5.16 -18.02 4.52
CA HIS A 195 3.91 -17.75 5.25
C HIS A 195 3.36 -19.03 5.90
N ARG A 196 3.33 -19.09 7.24
CA ARG A 196 3.16 -20.36 7.97
C ARG A 196 1.76 -20.68 8.49
N ASP A 197 0.77 -19.79 8.36
CA ASP A 197 -0.57 -20.07 8.87
C ASP A 197 -1.35 -20.96 7.89
N LYS A 198 -1.70 -22.18 8.34
CA LYS A 198 -2.46 -23.15 7.55
C LYS A 198 -3.95 -22.82 7.44
N ASN A 199 -4.45 -21.91 8.27
CA ASN A 199 -5.84 -21.48 8.24
C ASN A 199 -6.05 -20.29 7.29
N GLU A 200 -4.97 -19.65 6.84
CA GLU A 200 -5.04 -18.57 5.87
C GLU A 200 -5.25 -19.14 4.46
N TRP A 201 -6.11 -18.49 3.69
CA TRP A 201 -6.29 -18.83 2.28
C TRP A 201 -5.05 -18.39 1.50
N ILE A 202 -4.47 -19.29 0.73
CA ILE A 202 -3.47 -18.94 -0.27
C ILE A 202 -4.23 -18.36 -1.47
N THR A 203 -3.98 -17.09 -1.73
CA THR A 203 -4.48 -16.42 -2.92
C THR A 203 -3.35 -16.17 -3.90
N GLY A 204 -3.65 -16.10 -5.18
CA GLY A 204 -2.69 -15.74 -6.22
C GLY A 204 -3.37 -15.08 -7.41
N TRP A 205 -2.57 -14.44 -8.26
CA TRP A 205 -3.05 -13.74 -9.45
C TRP A 205 -2.12 -14.00 -10.63
N GLY A 206 -2.66 -14.07 -11.84
CA GLY A 206 -1.85 -13.95 -13.06
C GLY A 206 -1.62 -15.24 -13.83
N TRP A 207 -2.25 -16.36 -13.44
CA TRP A 207 -2.14 -17.57 -14.24
C TRP A 207 -2.84 -17.37 -15.59
N ASP A 208 -2.29 -17.98 -16.63
CA ASP A 208 -2.83 -17.93 -17.98
C ASP A 208 -2.53 -19.25 -18.70
N GLN A 209 -3.54 -20.11 -18.75
CA GLN A 209 -3.45 -21.42 -19.39
C GLN A 209 -3.11 -21.34 -20.88
N THR A 210 -3.37 -20.21 -21.55
CA THR A 210 -3.04 -20.05 -22.97
C THR A 210 -1.53 -20.02 -23.22
N GLN A 211 -0.75 -19.73 -22.18
CA GLN A 211 0.72 -19.77 -22.18
C GLN A 211 1.29 -21.17 -21.89
N TRP A 212 0.43 -22.13 -21.50
CA TRP A 212 0.83 -23.48 -21.15
C TRP A 212 0.71 -24.42 -22.34
N SER A 213 1.46 -25.52 -22.33
CA SER A 213 1.46 -26.51 -23.40
C SER A 213 0.08 -27.16 -23.64
N SER A 214 -0.69 -27.40 -22.57
CA SER A 214 -2.02 -28.03 -22.67
C SER A 214 -3.09 -27.09 -23.25
N LYS A 215 -2.98 -25.77 -22.99
CA LYS A 215 -4.02 -24.75 -23.26
C LYS A 215 -5.39 -25.01 -22.63
N LEU A 216 -5.50 -26.06 -21.82
CA LEU A 216 -6.72 -26.42 -21.13
C LEU A 216 -6.78 -25.69 -19.79
N PHE A 217 -7.99 -25.36 -19.36
CA PHE A 217 -8.20 -24.92 -17.98
C PHE A 217 -7.68 -25.99 -17.01
N PRO A 218 -7.03 -25.58 -15.91
CA PRO A 218 -6.67 -26.49 -14.85
C PRO A 218 -7.90 -26.94 -14.06
N THR A 219 -7.71 -27.94 -13.22
CA THR A 219 -8.72 -28.48 -12.31
C THR A 219 -8.21 -28.45 -10.86
N PHE A 220 -9.11 -28.60 -9.89
CA PHE A 220 -8.75 -28.69 -8.48
C PHE A 220 -7.74 -29.82 -8.21
N LYS A 221 -7.83 -30.92 -8.96
CA LYS A 221 -6.93 -32.08 -8.88
C LYS A 221 -5.48 -31.71 -9.18
N ASP A 222 -5.25 -30.71 -10.03
CA ASP A 222 -3.90 -30.27 -10.38
C ASP A 222 -3.19 -29.63 -9.17
N LEU A 223 -3.91 -28.87 -8.33
CA LEU A 223 -3.39 -28.35 -7.06
C LEU A 223 -3.26 -29.46 -6.01
N ASP A 224 -4.29 -30.29 -5.87
CA ASP A 224 -4.35 -31.30 -4.81
C ASP A 224 -3.46 -32.52 -5.07
N SER A 225 -2.95 -32.68 -6.29
CA SER A 225 -1.92 -33.67 -6.60
C SER A 225 -0.59 -33.41 -5.88
N ASP A 226 -0.40 -32.19 -5.35
CA ASP A 226 0.70 -31.85 -4.45
C ASP A 226 0.23 -31.87 -2.97
N PRO A 227 0.70 -32.84 -2.17
CA PRO A 227 0.29 -32.99 -0.76
C PRO A 227 0.65 -31.80 0.14
N GLU A 228 1.64 -30.98 -0.23
CA GLU A 228 1.99 -29.78 0.52
C GLU A 228 0.89 -28.71 0.33
N LEU A 229 0.46 -28.51 -0.92
CA LEU A 229 -0.58 -27.55 -1.30
C LEU A 229 -1.96 -27.96 -0.80
N ALA A 230 -2.31 -29.26 -0.87
CA ALA A 230 -3.64 -29.78 -0.48
C ALA A 230 -4.03 -29.49 0.99
N GLN A 231 -3.07 -29.10 1.82
CA GLN A 231 -3.29 -28.72 3.21
C GLN A 231 -3.94 -27.33 3.36
N TYR A 232 -3.83 -26.47 2.34
CA TYR A 232 -4.25 -25.08 2.39
C TYR A 232 -5.50 -24.85 1.54
N PRO A 233 -6.39 -23.92 1.92
CA PRO A 233 -7.43 -23.43 1.01
C PRO A 233 -6.76 -22.55 -0.05
N ILE A 234 -6.87 -22.91 -1.34
CA ILE A 234 -6.19 -22.21 -2.43
C ILE A 234 -7.22 -21.64 -3.41
N ALA A 235 -7.11 -20.35 -3.72
CA ALA A 235 -7.93 -19.66 -4.72
C ALA A 235 -7.08 -18.72 -5.59
N LEU A 236 -6.96 -19.04 -6.89
CA LEU A 236 -6.02 -18.40 -7.82
C LEU A 236 -6.80 -17.69 -8.93
N THR A 237 -6.58 -16.39 -9.08
CA THR A 237 -7.26 -15.57 -10.08
C THR A 237 -6.48 -15.53 -11.39
N ARG A 238 -7.18 -15.69 -12.51
CA ARG A 238 -6.61 -15.64 -13.86
C ARG A 238 -6.08 -14.23 -14.15
N ILE A 239 -5.14 -14.12 -15.09
CA ILE A 239 -4.53 -12.84 -15.49
C ILE A 239 -5.52 -11.73 -15.85
N ASP A 240 -6.68 -12.08 -16.42
CA ASP A 240 -7.72 -11.12 -16.81
C ASP A 240 -8.69 -10.78 -15.67
N GLY A 241 -8.62 -11.46 -14.53
CA GLY A 241 -9.52 -11.23 -13.40
C GLY A 241 -10.90 -11.88 -13.51
N HIS A 242 -11.17 -12.66 -14.57
CA HIS A 242 -12.52 -13.18 -14.87
C HIS A 242 -12.68 -14.70 -14.67
N ALA A 243 -11.63 -15.38 -14.22
CA ALA A 243 -11.72 -16.78 -13.81
C ALA A 243 -10.96 -17.02 -12.50
N LEU A 244 -11.53 -17.87 -11.65
CA LEU A 244 -10.95 -18.31 -10.40
C LEU A 244 -10.75 -19.82 -10.44
N TRP A 245 -9.54 -20.27 -10.09
CA TRP A 245 -9.18 -21.68 -9.95
C TRP A 245 -8.97 -22.01 -8.48
N VAL A 246 -9.74 -22.95 -7.96
CA VAL A 246 -9.72 -23.34 -6.54
C VAL A 246 -9.44 -24.82 -6.36
N ASN A 247 -8.89 -25.18 -5.20
CA ASN A 247 -8.66 -26.58 -4.83
C ASN A 247 -9.87 -27.23 -4.12
N GLU A 248 -9.79 -28.53 -3.84
CA GLU A 248 -10.88 -29.29 -3.21
C GLU A 248 -11.27 -28.73 -1.84
N ARG A 249 -10.32 -28.19 -1.08
CA ARG A 249 -10.60 -27.61 0.24
C ARG A 249 -11.56 -26.44 0.16
N ILE A 250 -11.41 -25.56 -0.83
CA ILE A 250 -12.37 -24.48 -1.10
C ILE A 250 -13.72 -25.06 -1.50
N LEU A 251 -13.76 -26.03 -2.41
CA LEU A 251 -15.02 -26.69 -2.81
C LEU A 251 -15.76 -27.31 -1.61
N ASN A 252 -15.04 -27.85 -0.63
CA ASN A 252 -15.60 -28.37 0.61
C ASN A 252 -16.14 -27.25 1.53
N ILE A 253 -15.45 -26.10 1.61
CA ILE A 253 -15.93 -24.92 2.34
C ILE A 253 -17.24 -24.39 1.76
N LEU A 254 -17.36 -24.36 0.43
CA LEU A 254 -18.61 -23.99 -0.27
C LEU A 254 -19.76 -24.95 0.01
N ARG A 255 -19.44 -26.19 0.44
CA ARG A 255 -20.32 -27.36 0.48
C ARG A 255 -20.81 -27.69 -0.93
N LYS A 256 -20.15 -28.67 -1.57
CA LYS A 256 -20.36 -29.03 -2.99
C LYS A 256 -21.84 -29.22 -3.36
N ASP A 257 -22.67 -29.69 -2.44
CA ASP A 257 -24.12 -29.90 -2.58
C ASP A 257 -24.96 -28.61 -2.62
N LYS A 258 -24.41 -27.48 -2.16
CA LYS A 258 -25.07 -26.18 -2.13
C LYS A 258 -24.65 -25.25 -3.27
N ILE A 259 -23.70 -25.65 -4.09
CA ILE A 259 -23.27 -24.89 -5.25
C ILE A 259 -24.40 -24.97 -6.30
N PRO A 260 -24.97 -23.85 -6.75
CA PRO A 260 -26.07 -23.86 -7.70
C PRO A 260 -25.61 -24.41 -9.05
N ASP A 261 -26.52 -25.03 -9.80
CA ASP A 261 -26.19 -25.56 -11.12
C ASP A 261 -25.95 -24.48 -12.18
N LYS A 262 -26.51 -23.29 -11.96
CA LYS A 262 -26.41 -22.12 -12.84
C LYS A 262 -26.26 -20.85 -12.01
N VAL A 263 -25.44 -19.93 -12.48
CA VAL A 263 -25.29 -18.58 -11.95
C VAL A 263 -25.56 -17.62 -13.10
N ASP A 264 -26.43 -16.63 -12.91
CA ASP A 264 -26.68 -15.65 -13.96
C ASP A 264 -25.44 -14.79 -14.21
N GLY A 265 -25.05 -14.61 -15.48
CA GLY A 265 -23.81 -13.92 -15.85
C GLY A 265 -22.53 -14.58 -15.35
N GLY A 266 -22.52 -15.90 -15.11
CA GLY A 266 -21.33 -16.64 -14.69
C GLY A 266 -21.41 -18.13 -14.99
N GLU A 267 -20.26 -18.80 -14.96
CA GLU A 267 -20.16 -20.24 -15.24
C GLU A 267 -19.37 -20.97 -14.15
N ILE A 268 -19.82 -22.18 -13.82
CA ILE A 268 -19.12 -23.09 -12.93
C ILE A 268 -18.60 -24.25 -13.78
N GLY A 269 -17.28 -24.37 -13.89
CA GLY A 269 -16.64 -25.37 -14.74
C GLY A 269 -16.94 -26.79 -14.26
N LYS A 270 -17.46 -27.63 -15.15
CA LYS A 270 -17.78 -29.04 -14.89
C LYS A 270 -17.11 -29.95 -15.92
N GLU A 271 -16.63 -31.12 -15.49
CA GLU A 271 -16.07 -32.13 -16.39
C GLU A 271 -17.15 -32.69 -17.31
N LYS A 272 -16.83 -32.79 -18.61
CA LYS A 272 -17.74 -33.31 -19.62
C LYS A 272 -18.05 -34.80 -19.35
N GLY A 273 -19.34 -35.14 -19.30
CA GLY A 273 -19.82 -36.52 -19.13
C GLY A 273 -20.01 -36.98 -17.69
N THR A 274 -19.29 -36.41 -16.72
CA THR A 274 -19.46 -36.73 -15.28
C THR A 274 -20.19 -35.63 -14.52
N ASN A 275 -20.23 -34.41 -15.07
CA ASN A 275 -20.78 -33.21 -14.42
C ASN A 275 -20.10 -32.86 -13.09
N GLN A 276 -18.91 -33.42 -12.81
CA GLN A 276 -18.13 -33.14 -11.61
C GLN A 276 -17.52 -31.75 -11.69
N LEU A 277 -17.50 -31.02 -10.57
CA LEU A 277 -16.89 -29.70 -10.49
C LEU A 277 -15.39 -29.76 -10.80
N THR A 278 -14.91 -28.88 -11.66
CA THR A 278 -13.49 -28.74 -11.99
C THR A 278 -12.75 -27.84 -11.02
N GLY A 279 -13.44 -26.99 -10.24
CA GLY A 279 -12.81 -25.94 -9.43
C GLY A 279 -12.57 -24.63 -10.19
N ILE A 280 -13.10 -24.49 -11.41
CA ILE A 280 -13.13 -23.22 -12.15
C ILE A 280 -14.47 -22.49 -11.92
N PHE A 281 -14.39 -21.21 -11.58
CA PHE A 281 -15.53 -20.30 -11.47
C PHE A 281 -15.27 -19.07 -12.35
N ILE A 282 -16.23 -18.70 -13.20
CA ILE A 282 -16.09 -17.63 -14.20
C ILE A 282 -17.11 -16.52 -13.90
N ASP A 283 -16.67 -15.27 -14.00
CA ASP A 283 -17.48 -14.06 -13.81
C ASP A 283 -18.30 -14.09 -12.50
N ASN A 284 -19.63 -13.96 -12.57
CA ASN A 284 -20.47 -13.88 -11.36
C ASN A 284 -20.40 -15.14 -10.49
N ALA A 285 -19.99 -16.29 -11.04
CA ALA A 285 -19.83 -17.51 -10.24
C ALA A 285 -18.67 -17.40 -9.23
N MET A 286 -17.69 -16.51 -9.46
CA MET A 286 -16.59 -16.27 -8.53
C MET A 286 -17.08 -15.73 -7.17
N GLU A 287 -18.22 -15.02 -7.15
CA GLU A 287 -18.81 -14.46 -5.93
C GLU A 287 -19.13 -15.53 -4.88
N LEU A 288 -19.55 -16.72 -5.34
CA LEU A 288 -19.80 -17.87 -4.45
C LEU A 288 -18.57 -18.21 -3.59
N VAL A 289 -17.37 -18.02 -4.14
CA VAL A 289 -16.10 -18.23 -3.45
C VAL A 289 -15.73 -17.04 -2.58
N PHE A 290 -15.85 -15.83 -3.11
CA PHE A 290 -15.48 -14.61 -2.39
C PHE A 290 -16.33 -14.38 -1.14
N GLU A 291 -17.62 -14.72 -1.16
CA GLU A 291 -18.50 -14.67 0.02
C GLU A 291 -18.04 -15.57 1.18
N LYS A 292 -17.23 -16.60 0.90
CA LYS A 292 -16.67 -17.50 1.94
C LYS A 292 -15.24 -17.14 2.34
N LYS A 293 -14.60 -16.22 1.62
CA LYS A 293 -13.24 -15.79 1.93
C LYS A 293 -13.22 -15.12 3.31
N PRO A 294 -12.32 -15.50 4.22
CA PRO A 294 -12.16 -14.81 5.48
C PRO A 294 -11.88 -13.32 5.27
N LEU A 295 -12.53 -12.48 6.07
CA LEU A 295 -12.23 -11.05 6.08
C LEU A 295 -10.81 -10.84 6.61
N ILE A 296 -10.06 -9.98 5.93
CA ILE A 296 -8.76 -9.50 6.42
C ILE A 296 -8.98 -8.48 7.53
N THR A 297 -8.00 -8.33 8.42
CA THR A 297 -8.08 -7.29 9.45
C THR A 297 -7.96 -5.90 8.83
N GLU A 298 -8.38 -4.89 9.59
CA GLU A 298 -8.22 -3.50 9.17
C GLU A 298 -6.73 -3.17 8.95
N GLU A 299 -5.85 -3.62 9.84
CA GLU A 299 -4.39 -3.41 9.74
C GLU A 299 -3.81 -4.05 8.47
N GLN A 300 -4.26 -5.25 8.11
CA GLN A 300 -3.87 -5.90 6.86
C GLN A 300 -4.36 -5.07 5.66
N SER A 301 -5.58 -4.55 5.70
CA SER A 301 -6.13 -3.70 4.63
C SER A 301 -5.34 -2.41 4.47
N LEU A 302 -5.04 -1.71 5.57
CA LEU A 302 -4.23 -0.50 5.57
C LEU A 302 -2.81 -0.76 5.04
N MET A 303 -2.19 -1.89 5.42
CA MET A 303 -0.89 -2.29 4.90
C MET A 303 -0.91 -2.54 3.39
N ARG A 304 -1.96 -3.18 2.87
CA ARG A 304 -2.16 -3.42 1.43
C ARG A 304 -2.29 -2.12 0.65
N ILE A 305 -3.08 -1.17 1.16
CA ILE A 305 -3.22 0.17 0.56
C ILE A 305 -1.88 0.89 0.51
N ARG A 306 -1.11 0.89 1.61
CA ARG A 306 0.24 1.51 1.66
C ARG A 306 1.20 0.86 0.67
N THR A 307 1.17 -0.47 0.58
CA THR A 307 1.99 -1.24 -0.37
C THR A 307 1.66 -0.87 -1.82
N ALA A 308 0.37 -0.74 -2.15
CA ALA A 308 -0.09 -0.31 -3.47
C ALA A 308 0.37 1.12 -3.80
N ILE A 309 0.22 2.06 -2.88
CA ILE A 309 0.67 3.45 -3.04
C ILE A 309 2.18 3.53 -3.26
N SER A 310 2.96 2.77 -2.47
CA SER A 310 4.42 2.68 -2.67
C SER A 310 4.78 2.16 -4.06
N ARG A 311 4.06 1.14 -4.54
CA ARG A 311 4.26 0.58 -5.89
C ARG A 311 3.91 1.57 -6.99
N MET A 312 2.85 2.33 -6.83
CA MET A 312 2.48 3.41 -7.76
C MET A 312 3.58 4.47 -7.84
N ASN A 313 4.03 4.96 -6.68
CA ASN A 313 5.09 5.96 -6.60
C ASN A 313 6.39 5.49 -7.24
N PHE A 314 6.75 4.21 -7.06
CA PHE A 314 7.92 3.60 -7.69
C PHE A 314 7.88 3.70 -9.23
N HIS A 315 6.68 3.58 -9.82
CA HIS A 315 6.45 3.74 -11.27
C HIS A 315 6.14 5.18 -11.67
N GLY A 316 6.20 6.13 -10.74
CA GLY A 316 5.93 7.54 -11.01
C GLY A 316 4.47 7.90 -11.15
N LEU A 317 3.55 7.01 -10.76
CA LEU A 317 2.13 7.29 -10.68
C LEU A 317 1.84 8.08 -9.40
N THR A 318 1.43 9.33 -9.59
CA THR A 318 1.09 10.27 -8.50
C THR A 318 -0.42 10.46 -8.36
N GLY A 319 -1.20 9.94 -9.30
CA GLY A 319 -2.66 9.95 -9.25
C GLY A 319 -3.28 8.70 -9.86
N ILE A 320 -4.54 8.46 -9.49
CA ILE A 320 -5.31 7.31 -9.92
C ILE A 320 -6.79 7.68 -10.01
N HIS A 321 -7.44 7.15 -11.03
CA HIS A 321 -8.89 7.01 -11.11
C HIS A 321 -9.24 5.61 -10.63
N ASP A 322 -9.62 5.52 -9.36
CA ASP A 322 -9.78 4.27 -8.62
C ASP A 322 -11.20 3.74 -8.78
N ALA A 323 -11.36 2.71 -9.59
CA ALA A 323 -12.65 2.16 -9.96
C ALA A 323 -13.11 1.09 -8.97
N GLY A 324 -14.39 1.14 -8.56
CA GLY A 324 -14.97 0.09 -7.73
C GLY A 324 -14.65 0.22 -6.24
N VAL A 325 -14.49 1.45 -5.74
CA VAL A 325 -14.18 1.70 -4.33
C VAL A 325 -15.44 1.46 -3.48
N THR A 326 -15.36 0.49 -2.57
CA THR A 326 -16.44 0.20 -1.62
C THR A 326 -16.50 1.24 -0.49
N PRO A 327 -17.66 1.42 0.18
CA PRO A 327 -17.76 2.29 1.36
C PRO A 327 -16.73 1.95 2.45
N ASP A 328 -16.49 0.67 2.71
CA ASP A 328 -15.50 0.22 3.70
C ASP A 328 -14.08 0.62 3.29
N THR A 329 -13.74 0.45 2.01
CA THR A 329 -12.43 0.87 1.47
C THR A 329 -12.25 2.38 1.52
N LEU A 330 -13.32 3.14 1.23
CA LEU A 330 -13.32 4.59 1.32
C LEU A 330 -13.04 5.06 2.76
N ASP A 331 -13.60 4.39 3.77
CA ASP A 331 -13.34 4.70 5.17
C ASP A 331 -11.89 4.45 5.57
N LEU A 332 -11.24 3.42 5.01
CA LEU A 332 -9.79 3.20 5.17
C LEU A 332 -8.98 4.35 4.57
N TYR A 333 -9.33 4.84 3.37
CA TYR A 333 -8.65 5.99 2.77
C TYR A 333 -8.79 7.24 3.63
N LYS A 334 -10.00 7.52 4.11
CA LYS A 334 -10.26 8.62 5.07
C LYS A 334 -9.41 8.45 6.32
N LYS A 335 -9.26 7.22 6.83
CA LYS A 335 -8.48 6.92 8.04
C LYS A 335 -7.00 7.19 7.86
N ILE A 336 -6.38 6.71 6.77
CA ILE A 336 -4.97 6.97 6.45
C ILE A 336 -4.76 8.49 6.34
N ILE A 337 -5.57 9.18 5.54
CA ILE A 337 -5.45 10.63 5.32
C ILE A 337 -5.59 11.42 6.64
N LYS A 338 -6.47 11.01 7.56
CA LYS A 338 -6.64 11.68 8.86
C LYS A 338 -5.49 11.41 9.83
N THR A 339 -4.88 10.23 9.75
CA THR A 339 -3.85 9.78 10.70
C THR A 339 -2.48 10.28 10.27
N ASP A 340 -2.12 10.04 9.02
CA ASP A 340 -0.88 10.51 8.39
C ASP A 340 -1.13 10.74 6.89
N PRO A 341 -1.37 12.01 6.48
CA PRO A 341 -1.57 12.35 5.07
C PRO A 341 -0.39 11.95 4.17
N GLU A 342 0.83 11.83 4.69
CA GLU A 342 2.01 11.47 3.88
C GLU A 342 2.02 9.98 3.50
N GLU A 343 1.32 9.13 4.24
CA GLU A 343 1.12 7.73 3.85
C GLU A 343 0.11 7.57 2.69
N PHE A 344 -0.69 8.61 2.43
CA PHE A 344 -1.60 8.69 1.28
C PHE A 344 -1.13 9.76 0.29
N ASN A 345 0.14 9.70 -0.12
CA ASN A 345 0.80 10.71 -0.96
C ASN A 345 0.47 10.66 -2.46
N ILE A 346 -0.74 10.21 -2.81
CA ILE A 346 -1.27 10.21 -4.18
C ILE A 346 -2.51 11.10 -4.29
N ARG A 347 -2.98 11.33 -5.53
CA ARG A 347 -4.28 11.94 -5.84
C ARG A 347 -5.24 10.84 -6.29
N ASN A 348 -6.08 10.35 -5.37
CA ASN A 348 -7.09 9.35 -5.67
C ASN A 348 -8.43 10.00 -6.04
N TYR A 349 -8.86 9.76 -7.27
CA TYR A 349 -10.21 10.02 -7.76
C TYR A 349 -11.03 8.73 -7.69
N ALA A 350 -11.78 8.55 -6.60
CA ALA A 350 -12.51 7.33 -6.32
C ALA A 350 -13.88 7.27 -7.03
N MET A 351 -14.15 6.14 -7.68
CA MET A 351 -15.43 5.79 -8.28
C MET A 351 -16.11 4.73 -7.41
N ILE A 352 -17.19 5.11 -6.75
CA ILE A 352 -17.86 4.27 -5.77
C ILE A 352 -18.58 3.11 -6.43
N ASP A 353 -18.45 1.92 -5.84
CA ASP A 353 -19.28 0.75 -6.08
C ASP A 353 -19.73 0.17 -4.74
N CYS A 354 -21.02 -0.12 -4.58
CA CYS A 354 -21.57 -0.62 -3.32
C CYS A 354 -22.00 -2.07 -3.44
N GLN A 355 -22.86 -2.34 -4.41
CA GLN A 355 -23.27 -3.68 -4.79
C GLN A 355 -23.20 -3.73 -6.31
N ARG A 356 -22.61 -4.80 -6.83
CA ARG A 356 -22.43 -5.01 -8.27
C ARG A 356 -23.74 -4.73 -9.00
N ASN A 357 -23.66 -3.88 -10.03
CA ASN A 357 -24.78 -3.44 -10.87
C ASN A 357 -25.89 -2.65 -10.15
N SER A 358 -25.59 -2.00 -9.02
CA SER A 358 -26.51 -1.09 -8.33
C SER A 358 -25.98 0.33 -8.29
N TYR A 359 -26.89 1.31 -8.37
CA TYR A 359 -26.55 2.72 -8.15
C TYR A 359 -26.62 3.06 -6.66
N CYS A 360 -25.54 3.64 -6.12
CA CYS A 360 -25.49 4.08 -4.73
C CYS A 360 -24.90 5.48 -4.52
N GLY A 361 -24.81 6.30 -5.58
CA GLY A 361 -24.20 7.63 -5.51
C GLY A 361 -24.86 8.56 -4.48
N GLU A 362 -26.17 8.40 -4.24
CA GLU A 362 -26.92 9.17 -3.23
C GLU A 362 -26.61 8.77 -1.79
N LYS A 363 -26.03 7.58 -1.57
CA LYS A 363 -25.76 7.03 -0.24
C LYS A 363 -24.34 7.33 0.24
N VAL A 364 -23.49 7.89 -0.62
CA VAL A 364 -22.09 8.17 -0.30
C VAL A 364 -21.83 9.67 -0.34
N GLU A 365 -21.11 10.14 0.67
CA GLU A 365 -20.69 11.53 0.79
C GLU A 365 -19.84 11.95 -0.42
N ARG A 366 -20.23 13.05 -1.07
CA ARG A 366 -19.42 13.70 -2.09
C ARG A 366 -18.23 14.41 -1.43
N ILE A 367 -17.03 14.12 -1.90
CA ILE A 367 -15.77 14.67 -1.37
C ILE A 367 -15.03 15.35 -2.50
N GLU A 368 -14.72 16.64 -2.38
CA GLU A 368 -14.00 17.35 -3.44
C GLU A 368 -12.48 17.36 -3.23
N ARG A 369 -12.01 17.57 -1.99
CA ARG A 369 -10.57 17.80 -1.70
C ARG A 369 -10.13 17.37 -0.30
N LEU A 370 -10.44 16.14 0.12
CA LEU A 370 -9.95 15.65 1.43
C LEU A 370 -8.42 15.52 1.42
N GLY A 371 -7.77 15.89 2.54
CA GLY A 371 -6.32 15.76 2.68
C GLY A 371 -5.52 16.62 1.70
N GLU A 372 -5.93 17.87 1.47
CA GLU A 372 -5.31 18.79 0.50
C GLU A 372 -5.49 18.37 -0.97
N GLY A 373 -6.52 17.58 -1.26
CA GLY A 373 -6.81 17.06 -2.59
C GLY A 373 -6.29 15.64 -2.83
N ARG A 374 -5.80 14.95 -1.80
CA ARG A 374 -5.42 13.53 -1.84
C ARG A 374 -6.57 12.60 -2.20
N LEU A 375 -7.80 12.94 -1.81
CA LEU A 375 -8.99 12.14 -2.13
C LEU A 375 -10.14 13.00 -2.66
N THR A 376 -10.70 12.56 -3.78
CA THR A 376 -11.91 13.08 -4.43
C THR A 376 -12.90 11.93 -4.63
N VAL A 377 -14.18 12.14 -4.28
CA VAL A 377 -15.29 11.22 -4.48
C VAL A 377 -16.45 11.99 -5.12
N ARG A 378 -16.65 11.79 -6.43
CA ARG A 378 -17.74 12.42 -7.18
C ARG A 378 -18.25 11.58 -8.36
N SER A 379 -17.95 10.27 -8.35
CA SER A 379 -18.26 9.33 -9.41
C SER A 379 -18.67 7.97 -8.87
N VAL A 380 -19.42 7.22 -9.67
CA VAL A 380 -19.79 5.82 -9.43
C VAL A 380 -19.26 4.95 -10.55
N LYS A 381 -18.89 3.69 -10.25
CA LYS A 381 -18.55 2.67 -11.26
C LYS A 381 -19.76 1.77 -11.46
N LEU A 382 -20.14 1.55 -12.73
CA LEU A 382 -21.17 0.61 -13.14
C LEU A 382 -20.59 -0.37 -14.16
N PHE A 383 -21.18 -1.55 -14.27
CA PHE A 383 -20.82 -2.58 -15.24
C PHE A 383 -22.01 -2.86 -16.16
N MET A 384 -21.73 -3.19 -17.41
CA MET A 384 -22.76 -3.54 -18.41
C MET A 384 -22.57 -4.99 -18.88
N ASP A 385 -21.33 -5.38 -19.14
CA ASP A 385 -20.90 -6.68 -19.63
C ASP A 385 -19.61 -7.15 -18.90
N GLY A 386 -19.04 -8.27 -19.35
CA GLY A 386 -17.79 -8.87 -18.84
C GLY A 386 -16.56 -8.50 -19.69
N ALA A 387 -15.65 -9.46 -19.91
CA ALA A 387 -14.47 -9.25 -20.75
C ALA A 387 -14.37 -10.26 -21.90
N LEU A 388 -13.68 -9.86 -22.97
CA LEU A 388 -13.43 -10.72 -24.14
C LEU A 388 -12.67 -12.01 -23.79
N GLY A 389 -11.72 -11.96 -22.85
CA GLY A 389 -10.85 -13.09 -22.50
C GLY A 389 -11.58 -14.25 -21.83
N SER A 390 -12.65 -13.95 -21.09
CA SER A 390 -13.53 -14.91 -20.43
C SER A 390 -14.86 -15.11 -21.17
N TRP A 391 -15.02 -14.50 -22.35
CA TRP A 391 -16.23 -14.58 -23.18
C TRP A 391 -17.47 -13.94 -22.56
N GLY A 392 -17.29 -12.96 -21.67
CA GLY A 392 -18.38 -12.25 -20.99
C GLY A 392 -18.82 -10.93 -21.66
N ALA A 393 -18.11 -10.46 -22.70
CA ALA A 393 -18.38 -9.22 -23.44
C ALA A 393 -19.06 -9.46 -24.79
#